data_AF-A0A8B5W8N5-F1
#
_entry.id   AF-A0A8B5W8N5-F1
#
_cell.length_a   1.000
_cell.length_b   1.000
_cell.length_c   1.000
_cell.angle_alpha   90.00
_cell.angle_beta   90.00
_cell.angle_gamma   90.00
#
_symmetry.space_group_name_H-M   'P 1'
#
loop_
_entity.id
_entity.type
_entity.pdbx_description
1 polymer ?
#
loop_
_entity_poly.entity_id
_entity_poly.type
_entity_poly.pdbx_seq_one_letter_code
_entity_poly.pdbx_strand_id
1 'polypeptide(L)'
;MDKITKLTKITNVNYGLENLLMGYTKTQQLEIADSLNSSVPKSWKKSKVAKELAEIIEEQAQTVYQEILEDVIGRFPSQEQSIYVVKSLESIVGLNPLIEKGFIFVQYVNESYMLIIPEEILKAAGMHNELVSEETKSVQSDFHAADIIHKWKENLLAIYGTVSAKHLHAVWNRHYAEQLSIDEIKELLSN
;
A
#
# COMPACT_ATOMS: atom_id res chain seq x y z
N MET A 1 4.13 24.16 -2.11
CA MET A 1 4.02 22.89 -1.36
C MET A 1 2.83 23.03 -0.43
N ASP A 2 1.60 22.82 -0.90
CA ASP A 2 0.39 22.99 -0.08
C ASP A 2 -0.77 22.14 -0.63
N LYS A 3 -0.71 20.82 -0.40
CA LYS A 3 -1.80 19.91 -0.75
C LYS A 3 -2.10 18.84 0.30
N ILE A 4 -1.67 19.02 1.56
CA ILE A 4 -2.02 18.09 2.66
C ILE A 4 -2.93 18.81 3.66
N THR A 5 -4.13 19.25 3.26
CA THR A 5 -5.20 19.48 4.24
C THR A 5 -6.57 19.59 3.60
N LYS A 6 -7.36 18.51 3.70
CA LYS A 6 -8.80 18.62 3.98
C LYS A 6 -9.26 17.31 4.62
N LEU A 7 -9.28 17.34 5.94
CA LEU A 7 -9.60 16.25 6.84
C LEU A 7 -11.11 16.24 7.11
N THR A 8 -11.77 15.18 6.70
CA THR A 8 -13.16 14.88 7.08
C THR A 8 -13.20 14.26 8.47
N LYS A 9 -14.14 14.75 9.28
CA LYS A 9 -14.46 14.28 10.63
C LYS A 9 -15.15 12.91 10.53
N ILE A 10 -14.43 11.82 10.76
CA ILE A 10 -14.96 10.46 10.77
C ILE A 10 -15.53 10.20 12.17
N THR A 11 -16.86 10.22 12.30
CA THR A 11 -17.58 9.84 13.54
C THR A 11 -18.34 8.54 13.32
N ASN A 12 -17.61 7.42 13.30
CA ASN A 12 -18.03 6.08 13.78
C ASN A 12 -16.84 5.14 13.56
N VAL A 13 -16.41 4.42 14.59
CA VAL A 13 -15.11 3.74 14.64
C VAL A 13 -15.19 2.40 13.87
N ASN A 14 -15.17 2.49 12.54
CA ASN A 14 -14.81 1.39 11.66
C ASN A 14 -13.67 1.91 10.78
N TYR A 15 -12.44 1.46 11.07
CA TYR A 15 -11.22 1.84 10.35
C TYR A 15 -10.97 0.97 9.10
N GLY A 16 -12.00 0.28 8.62
CA GLY A 16 -11.96 -0.43 7.35
C GLY A 16 -11.69 0.54 6.21
N LEU A 17 -10.96 0.03 5.21
CA LEU A 17 -10.42 0.79 4.10
C LEU A 17 -11.51 1.57 3.33
N GLU A 18 -12.66 0.95 3.04
CA GLU A 18 -13.79 1.62 2.38
C GLU A 18 -14.32 2.79 3.21
N ASN A 19 -14.43 2.64 4.54
CA ASN A 19 -14.95 3.69 5.42
C ASN A 19 -14.00 4.88 5.52
N LEU A 20 -12.70 4.60 5.58
CA LEU A 20 -11.65 5.63 5.55
C LEU A 20 -11.65 6.37 4.20
N LEU A 21 -11.76 5.64 3.09
CA LEU A 21 -11.90 6.23 1.75
C LEU A 21 -13.19 7.05 1.59
N MET A 22 -14.26 6.66 2.27
CA MET A 22 -15.50 7.43 2.34
C MET A 22 -15.35 8.75 3.10
N GLY A 23 -14.29 8.95 3.88
CA GLY A 23 -13.90 10.26 4.38
C GLY A 23 -13.55 11.21 3.23
N TYR A 24 -12.65 10.80 2.33
CA TYR A 24 -12.10 11.65 1.27
C TYR A 24 -13.15 12.26 0.33
N THR A 25 -12.85 13.44 -0.22
CA THR A 25 -13.63 13.97 -1.35
C THR A 25 -13.45 13.09 -2.58
N LYS A 26 -14.42 13.13 -3.50
CA LYS A 26 -14.32 12.38 -4.77
C LYS A 26 -13.06 12.76 -5.57
N THR A 27 -12.65 14.03 -5.52
CA THR A 27 -11.39 14.48 -6.15
C THR A 27 -10.18 13.78 -5.53
N GLN A 28 -10.10 13.74 -4.19
CA GLN A 28 -9.00 13.05 -3.50
C GLN A 28 -9.02 11.54 -3.76
N GLN A 29 -10.19 10.91 -3.87
CA GLN A 29 -10.28 9.50 -4.26
C GLN A 29 -9.74 9.27 -5.68
N LEU A 30 -10.01 10.16 -6.63
CA LEU A 30 -9.45 10.06 -7.97
C LEU A 30 -7.94 10.31 -7.98
N GLU A 31 -7.43 11.21 -7.14
CA GLU A 31 -5.98 11.40 -6.96
C GLU A 31 -5.30 10.11 -6.43
N ILE A 32 -5.96 9.38 -5.51
CA ILE A 32 -5.50 8.06 -5.04
C ILE A 32 -5.57 7.02 -6.18
N ALA A 33 -6.64 7.02 -6.98
CA ALA A 33 -6.75 6.13 -8.15
C ALA A 33 -5.58 6.35 -9.13
N ASP A 34 -5.29 7.62 -9.43
CA ASP A 34 -4.21 8.02 -10.32
C ASP A 34 -2.83 7.60 -9.73
N SER A 35 -2.61 7.76 -8.42
CA SER A 35 -1.35 7.37 -7.76
C SER A 35 -1.14 5.84 -7.70
N LEU A 36 -2.22 5.07 -7.77
CA LEU A 36 -2.22 3.61 -7.88
C LEU A 36 -2.14 3.11 -9.33
N ASN A 37 -2.06 4.02 -10.32
CA ASN A 37 -2.18 3.72 -11.75
C ASN A 37 -3.45 2.93 -12.11
N SER A 38 -4.56 3.22 -11.41
CA SER A 38 -5.85 2.57 -11.65
C SER A 38 -6.81 3.47 -12.42
N SER A 39 -7.52 2.87 -13.38
CA SER A 39 -8.50 3.57 -14.20
C SER A 39 -9.90 3.52 -13.58
N VAL A 40 -10.17 4.38 -12.59
CA VAL A 40 -11.51 4.52 -12.01
C VAL A 40 -12.35 5.56 -12.78
N PRO A 41 -13.56 5.22 -13.28
CA PRO A 41 -14.35 6.16 -14.06
C PRO A 41 -14.80 7.40 -13.28
N LYS A 42 -14.46 8.59 -13.79
CA LYS A 42 -14.83 9.88 -13.17
C LYS A 42 -16.34 10.10 -13.02
N SER A 43 -17.17 9.38 -13.79
CA SER A 43 -18.64 9.47 -13.72
C SER A 43 -19.25 8.73 -12.52
N TRP A 44 -18.48 7.86 -11.85
CA TRP A 44 -19.01 7.05 -10.74
C TRP A 44 -19.34 7.89 -9.50
N LYS A 45 -20.29 7.41 -8.69
CA LYS A 45 -20.61 8.03 -7.39
C LYS A 45 -19.44 7.81 -6.43
N LYS A 46 -19.23 8.75 -5.50
CA LYS A 46 -18.16 8.70 -4.47
C LYS A 46 -18.13 7.35 -3.73
N SER A 47 -19.29 6.82 -3.35
CA SER A 47 -19.37 5.51 -2.67
C SER A 47 -18.89 4.36 -3.55
N LYS A 48 -19.24 4.36 -4.84
CA LYS A 48 -18.77 3.35 -5.78
C LYS A 48 -17.27 3.45 -6.00
N VAL A 49 -16.74 4.66 -6.11
CA VAL A 49 -15.29 4.91 -6.23
C VAL A 49 -14.55 4.44 -4.97
N ALA A 50 -15.06 4.74 -3.77
CA ALA A 50 -14.46 4.30 -2.51
C ALA A 50 -14.37 2.77 -2.42
N LYS A 51 -15.46 2.07 -2.77
CA LYS A 51 -15.50 0.61 -2.76
C LYS A 51 -14.48 0.02 -3.73
N GLU A 52 -14.47 0.48 -4.99
CA GLU A 52 -13.51 0.02 -5.99
C GLU A 52 -12.07 0.25 -5.56
N LEU A 53 -11.78 1.43 -5.03
CA LEU A 53 -10.44 1.76 -4.53
C LEU A 53 -10.04 0.88 -3.36
N ALA A 54 -10.96 0.52 -2.47
CA ALA A 54 -10.66 -0.39 -1.37
C ALA A 54 -10.19 -1.76 -1.92
N GLU A 55 -10.93 -2.31 -2.89
CA GLU A 55 -10.57 -3.58 -3.54
C GLU A 55 -9.19 -3.50 -4.24
N ILE A 56 -8.93 -2.42 -4.98
CA ILE A 56 -7.62 -2.20 -5.65
C ILE A 56 -6.48 -2.05 -4.65
N ILE A 57 -6.68 -1.27 -3.59
CA ILE A 57 -5.65 -1.02 -2.59
C ILE A 57 -5.37 -2.30 -1.82
N GLU A 58 -6.38 -3.08 -1.45
CA GLU A 58 -6.20 -4.38 -0.80
C GLU A 58 -5.42 -5.35 -1.70
N GLU A 59 -5.77 -5.46 -2.98
CA GLU A 59 -5.05 -6.27 -3.96
C GLU A 59 -3.59 -5.83 -4.08
N GLN A 60 -3.33 -4.52 -4.24
CA GLN A 60 -1.97 -4.00 -4.34
C GLN A 60 -1.18 -4.18 -3.04
N ALA A 61 -1.83 -4.10 -1.87
CA ALA A 61 -1.21 -4.36 -0.58
C ALA A 61 -0.78 -5.82 -0.44
N GLN A 62 -1.58 -6.76 -0.96
CA GLN A 62 -1.28 -8.20 -0.91
C GLN A 62 -0.26 -8.64 -1.98
N THR A 63 -0.11 -7.89 -3.07
CA THR A 63 0.73 -8.29 -4.21
C THR A 63 1.97 -7.43 -4.36
N VAL A 64 1.80 -6.14 -4.66
CA VAL A 64 2.89 -5.26 -5.07
C VAL A 64 3.62 -4.63 -3.88
N TYR A 65 2.89 -4.30 -2.82
CA TYR A 65 3.40 -3.54 -1.68
C TYR A 65 3.55 -4.36 -0.41
N GLN A 66 3.26 -5.67 -0.43
CA GLN A 66 3.23 -6.51 0.76
C GLN A 66 4.48 -6.36 1.63
N GLU A 67 5.67 -6.50 1.05
CA GLU A 67 6.92 -6.42 1.79
C GLU A 67 7.30 -5.01 2.22
N ILE A 68 6.96 -4.01 1.40
CA ILE A 68 7.15 -2.60 1.77
C ILE A 68 6.30 -2.29 3.00
N LEU A 69 5.06 -2.77 3.00
CA LEU A 69 4.15 -2.64 4.13
C LEU A 69 4.66 -3.43 5.34
N GLU A 70 5.16 -4.66 5.17
CA GLU A 70 5.75 -5.46 6.24
C GLU A 70 6.95 -4.74 6.88
N ASP A 71 7.89 -4.22 6.10
CA ASP A 71 9.06 -3.49 6.61
C ASP A 71 8.66 -2.15 7.28
N VAL A 72 7.76 -1.40 6.65
CA VAL A 72 7.31 -0.11 7.19
C VAL A 72 6.51 -0.30 8.46
N ILE A 73 5.52 -1.20 8.47
CA ILE A 73 4.68 -1.51 9.63
C ILE A 73 5.51 -2.17 10.72
N GLY A 74 6.46 -3.03 10.35
CA GLY A 74 7.37 -3.72 11.27
C GLY A 74 8.22 -2.78 12.13
N ARG A 75 8.48 -1.55 11.65
CA ARG A 75 9.21 -0.50 12.39
C ARG A 75 8.36 0.26 13.39
N PHE A 76 7.04 0.12 13.35
CA PHE A 76 6.18 0.74 14.36
C PHE A 76 6.32 0.01 15.70
N PRO A 77 6.22 0.74 16.83
CA PRO A 77 6.46 0.18 18.15
C PRO A 77 5.43 -0.88 18.58
N SER A 78 4.28 -0.97 17.90
CA SER A 78 3.20 -1.91 18.23
C SER A 78 2.49 -2.38 16.97
N GLN A 79 2.90 -3.52 16.42
CA GLN A 79 2.41 -4.05 15.14
C GLN A 79 0.92 -4.46 15.13
N GLU A 80 0.31 -4.60 16.31
CA GLU A 80 -1.13 -4.91 16.47
C GLU A 80 -2.02 -3.67 16.49
N GLN A 81 -1.45 -2.46 16.47
CA GLN A 81 -2.21 -1.21 16.51
C GLN A 81 -2.50 -0.71 15.09
N SER A 82 -3.77 -0.38 14.83
CA SER A 82 -4.20 0.31 13.62
C SER A 82 -4.10 1.84 13.71
N ILE A 83 -3.74 2.39 14.88
CA ILE A 83 -3.68 3.83 15.12
C ILE A 83 -2.41 4.20 15.89
N TYR A 84 -1.69 5.20 15.39
CA TYR A 84 -0.49 5.74 16.00
C TYR A 84 -0.59 7.26 16.12
N VAL A 85 -0.31 7.80 17.30
CA VAL A 85 -0.31 9.25 17.52
C VAL A 85 1.12 9.77 17.32
N VAL A 86 1.27 10.72 16.40
CA VAL A 86 2.55 11.39 16.11
C VAL A 86 2.44 12.89 16.38
N LYS A 87 3.52 13.45 16.92
CA LYS A 87 3.56 14.85 17.37
C LYS A 87 3.84 15.85 16.23
N SER A 88 4.43 15.39 15.14
CA SER A 88 4.82 16.23 14.00
C SER A 88 4.68 15.48 12.69
N LEU A 89 4.35 16.21 11.62
CA LEU A 89 4.35 15.69 10.25
C LEU A 89 5.74 15.22 9.81
N GLU A 90 6.81 15.83 10.34
CA GLU A 90 8.19 15.46 10.02
C GLU A 90 8.48 13.98 10.29
N SER A 91 7.83 13.42 11.32
CA SER A 91 7.97 12.01 11.71
C SER A 91 7.32 11.04 10.73
N ILE A 92 6.49 11.52 9.80
CA ILE A 92 5.75 10.69 8.84
C ILE A 92 6.01 11.09 7.38
N VAL A 93 6.94 12.01 7.10
CA VAL A 93 7.28 12.44 5.74
C VAL A 93 7.71 11.26 4.86
N GLY A 94 8.47 10.30 5.43
CA GLY A 94 8.88 9.10 4.71
C GLY A 94 7.72 8.16 4.33
N LEU A 95 6.53 8.38 4.90
CA LEU A 95 5.33 7.60 4.62
C LEU A 95 4.42 8.25 3.58
N ASN A 96 4.76 9.45 3.09
CA ASN A 96 3.98 10.16 2.09
C ASN A 96 3.60 9.30 0.87
N PRO A 97 4.51 8.49 0.28
CA PRO A 97 4.14 7.63 -0.84
C PRO A 97 3.03 6.62 -0.50
N LEU A 98 3.02 6.09 0.72
CA LEU A 98 2.00 5.15 1.19
C LEU A 98 0.69 5.86 1.54
N ILE A 99 0.77 7.11 2.01
CA ILE A 99 -0.39 7.96 2.27
C ILE A 99 -1.07 8.35 0.96
N GLU A 100 -0.30 8.77 -0.04
CA GLU A 100 -0.79 9.16 -1.37
C GLU A 100 -1.45 7.99 -2.12
N LYS A 101 -1.00 6.77 -1.85
CA LYS A 101 -1.58 5.53 -2.40
C LYS A 101 -2.74 4.97 -1.58
N GLY A 102 -3.07 5.59 -0.45
CA GLY A 102 -4.19 5.17 0.39
C GLY A 102 -3.95 3.92 1.23
N PHE A 103 -2.69 3.50 1.42
CA PHE A 103 -2.34 2.43 2.37
C PHE A 103 -2.33 2.92 3.83
N ILE A 104 -2.05 4.21 4.03
CA ILE A 104 -1.99 4.84 5.34
C ILE A 104 -2.81 6.13 5.31
N PHE A 105 -3.54 6.40 6.39
CA PHE A 105 -4.40 7.57 6.52
C PHE A 105 -3.88 8.46 7.64
N VAL A 106 -4.00 9.78 7.48
CA VAL A 106 -3.57 10.73 8.51
C VAL A 106 -4.73 11.64 8.86
N GLN A 107 -4.96 11.84 10.16
CA GLN A 107 -5.97 12.75 10.68
C GLN A 107 -5.42 13.63 11.79
N TYR A 108 -5.62 14.95 11.69
CA TYR A 108 -5.29 15.88 12.77
C TYR A 108 -6.45 15.95 13.77
N VAL A 109 -6.19 15.55 15.03
CA VAL A 109 -7.17 15.54 16.13
C VAL A 109 -6.46 15.96 17.42
N ASN A 110 -7.09 16.85 18.19
CA ASN A 110 -6.60 17.31 19.49
C ASN A 110 -5.12 17.74 19.47
N GLU A 111 -4.77 18.62 18.53
CA GLU A 111 -3.40 19.15 18.39
C GLU A 111 -2.32 18.11 18.05
N SER A 112 -2.73 16.92 17.62
CA SER A 112 -1.83 15.82 17.24
C SER A 112 -2.25 15.21 15.90
N TYR A 113 -1.32 14.52 15.24
CA TYR A 113 -1.62 13.75 14.04
C TYR A 113 -1.82 12.28 14.43
N MET A 114 -2.92 11.69 13.99
CA MET A 114 -3.22 10.28 14.10
C MET A 114 -2.95 9.64 12.75
N LEU A 115 -2.03 8.70 12.73
CA LEU A 115 -1.75 7.83 11.60
C LEU A 115 -2.58 6.56 11.77
N ILE A 116 -3.37 6.22 10.77
CA ILE A 116 -4.31 5.11 10.78
C ILE A 116 -3.90 4.15 9.67
N ILE A 117 -3.68 2.89 10.05
CA ILE A 117 -3.39 1.78 9.14
C ILE A 117 -4.66 0.92 9.09
N PRO A 118 -5.33 0.80 7.95
CA PRO A 118 -6.53 -0.03 7.82
C PRO A 118 -6.22 -1.50 8.15
N GLU A 119 -7.20 -2.21 8.69
CA GLU A 119 -7.04 -3.62 9.09
C GLU A 119 -6.66 -4.51 7.90
N GLU A 120 -7.22 -4.23 6.73
CA GLU A 120 -6.93 -4.92 5.48
C GLU A 120 -5.44 -4.83 5.12
N ILE A 121 -4.80 -3.70 5.43
CA ILE A 121 -3.38 -3.46 5.18
C ILE A 121 -2.51 -4.17 6.21
N LEU A 122 -2.91 -4.17 7.50
CA LEU A 122 -2.24 -4.94 8.54
C LEU A 122 -2.29 -6.44 8.25
N LYS A 123 -3.42 -6.94 7.75
CA LYS A 123 -3.59 -8.33 7.31
C LYS A 123 -2.69 -8.65 6.11
N ALA A 124 -2.67 -7.79 5.09
CA ALA A 124 -1.79 -7.95 3.94
C ALA A 124 -0.31 -8.02 4.35
N ALA A 125 0.11 -7.19 5.31
CA ALA A 125 1.46 -7.17 5.86
C ALA A 125 1.78 -8.36 6.81
N GLY A 126 0.85 -9.30 7.01
CA GLY A 126 1.06 -10.46 7.89
C GLY A 126 1.11 -10.14 9.38
N MET A 127 0.68 -8.95 9.79
CA MET A 127 0.76 -8.46 11.18
C MET A 127 -0.48 -8.81 12.01
N HIS A 128 -1.54 -9.34 11.38
CA HIS A 128 -2.67 -9.96 12.06
C HIS A 128 -2.54 -11.48 11.99
N ASN A 129 -2.09 -12.12 13.07
CA ASN A 129 -2.14 -13.57 13.22
C ASN A 129 -3.60 -14.03 13.37
N GLU A 130 -4.31 -14.17 12.25
CA GLU A 130 -5.39 -15.16 12.14
C GLU A 130 -4.79 -16.43 11.54
N LEU A 131 -4.86 -17.51 12.32
CA LEU A 131 -4.45 -18.85 11.94
C LEU A 131 -5.06 -19.27 10.60
N VAL A 132 -4.17 -19.53 9.63
CA VAL A 132 -4.24 -20.59 8.60
C VAL A 132 -5.44 -20.56 7.64
N SER A 133 -5.13 -20.30 6.36
CA SER A 133 -5.22 -21.39 5.38
C SER A 133 -4.28 -21.15 4.20
N GLU A 134 -3.34 -22.08 4.05
CA GLU A 134 -2.65 -22.37 2.81
C GLU A 134 -3.68 -22.66 1.72
N GLU A 135 -4.07 -21.65 0.95
CA GLU A 135 -4.54 -21.85 -0.42
C GLU A 135 -3.63 -21.07 -1.37
N THR A 136 -2.42 -21.60 -1.52
CA THR A 136 -1.64 -21.42 -2.73
C THR A 136 -2.45 -21.98 -3.91
N LYS A 137 -3.23 -21.16 -4.61
CA LYS A 137 -3.71 -21.50 -5.96
C LYS A 137 -3.73 -20.30 -6.90
N SER A 138 -2.62 -20.20 -7.64
CA SER A 138 -2.58 -19.97 -9.09
C SER A 138 -3.57 -18.93 -9.63
N VAL A 139 -3.18 -17.66 -9.57
CA VAL A 139 -3.66 -16.72 -10.59
C VAL A 139 -2.82 -16.98 -11.84
N GLN A 140 -3.28 -17.94 -12.65
CA GLN A 140 -2.94 -18.00 -14.07
C GLN A 140 -3.55 -16.75 -14.72
N SER A 141 -2.77 -15.69 -14.81
CA SER A 141 -2.93 -14.66 -15.83
C SER A 141 -1.59 -14.53 -16.53
N ASP A 142 -1.60 -14.20 -17.82
CA ASP A 142 -0.40 -14.02 -18.64
C ASP A 142 0.56 -13.02 -17.96
N PHE A 143 1.51 -13.55 -17.18
CA PHE A 143 2.29 -12.78 -16.22
C PHE A 143 3.61 -12.36 -16.87
N HIS A 144 3.79 -11.07 -17.13
CA HIS A 144 5.10 -10.53 -17.52
C HIS A 144 5.90 -10.26 -16.24
N ALA A 145 6.70 -11.25 -15.82
CA ALA A 145 7.65 -11.12 -14.71
C ALA A 145 8.52 -9.84 -14.80
N ALA A 146 8.86 -9.46 -16.03
CA ALA A 146 9.55 -8.21 -16.35
C ALA A 146 8.83 -6.96 -15.83
N ASP A 147 7.51 -6.85 -16.04
CA ASP A 147 6.73 -5.67 -15.65
C ASP A 147 6.64 -5.54 -14.13
N ILE A 148 6.57 -6.66 -13.42
CA ILE A 148 6.48 -6.70 -11.97
C ILE A 148 7.83 -6.35 -11.34
N ILE A 149 8.91 -6.94 -11.83
CA ILE A 149 10.26 -6.64 -11.36
C ILE A 149 10.62 -5.18 -11.64
N HIS A 150 10.20 -4.62 -12.79
CA HIS A 150 10.37 -3.20 -13.08
C HIS A 150 9.53 -2.31 -12.17
N LYS A 151 8.26 -2.63 -11.93
CA LYS A 151 7.44 -1.88 -10.97
C LYS A 151 8.03 -1.91 -9.56
N TRP A 152 8.56 -3.05 -9.13
CA TRP A 152 9.24 -3.16 -7.84
C TRP A 152 10.52 -2.35 -7.78
N LYS A 153 11.34 -2.40 -8.83
CA LYS A 153 12.53 -1.55 -8.98
C LYS A 153 12.15 -0.08 -8.85
N GLU A 154 11.13 0.38 -9.58
CA GLU A 154 10.66 1.77 -9.55
C GLU A 154 10.12 2.17 -8.18
N ASN A 155 9.29 1.33 -7.55
CA ASN A 155 8.73 1.60 -6.23
C ASN A 155 9.80 1.63 -5.14
N LEU A 156 10.73 0.68 -5.15
CA LEU A 156 11.82 0.65 -4.17
C LEU A 156 12.80 1.81 -4.38
N LEU A 157 13.06 2.20 -5.63
CA LEU A 157 13.80 3.42 -5.92
C LEU A 157 13.06 4.67 -5.44
N ALA A 158 11.75 4.76 -5.63
CA ALA A 158 10.95 5.89 -5.18
C ALA A 158 10.90 6.03 -3.66
N ILE A 159 10.93 4.91 -2.93
CA ILE A 159 10.82 4.88 -1.46
C ILE A 159 12.20 4.98 -0.79
N TYR A 160 13.17 4.19 -1.25
CA TYR A 160 14.48 4.02 -0.60
C TYR A 160 15.66 4.60 -1.39
N GLY A 161 15.44 5.09 -2.61
CA GLY A 161 16.49 5.65 -3.47
C GLY A 161 17.48 4.63 -4.04
N THR A 162 17.38 3.36 -3.64
CA THR A 162 18.27 2.28 -4.09
C THR A 162 17.51 0.95 -4.22
N VAL A 163 18.00 0.07 -5.09
CA VAL A 163 17.50 -1.31 -5.18
C VAL A 163 18.65 -2.26 -5.48
N SER A 164 18.62 -3.47 -4.91
CA SER A 164 19.63 -4.49 -5.21
C SER A 164 18.98 -5.70 -5.90
N ALA A 165 19.64 -6.21 -6.94
CA ALA A 165 19.19 -7.41 -7.65
C ALA A 165 19.11 -8.64 -6.72
N LYS A 166 19.95 -8.71 -5.68
CA LYS A 166 19.89 -9.77 -4.67
C LYS A 166 18.61 -9.70 -3.84
N HIS A 167 18.17 -8.49 -3.51
CA HIS A 167 16.91 -8.29 -2.80
C HIS A 167 15.75 -8.73 -3.70
N LEU A 168 15.66 -8.19 -4.92
CA LEU A 168 14.61 -8.58 -5.88
C LEU A 168 14.56 -10.09 -6.17
N HIS A 169 15.72 -10.75 -6.29
CA HIS A 169 15.81 -12.20 -6.46
C HIS A 169 15.27 -12.99 -5.26
N ALA A 170 15.70 -12.61 -4.05
CA ALA A 170 15.26 -13.28 -2.83
C ALA A 170 13.74 -13.14 -2.64
N VAL A 171 13.21 -11.97 -3.00
CA VAL A 171 11.79 -11.66 -2.92
C VAL A 171 11.00 -12.48 -3.95
N TRP A 172 11.40 -12.46 -5.22
CA TRP A 172 10.70 -13.17 -6.28
C TRP A 172 10.56 -14.66 -5.97
N ASN A 173 11.66 -15.31 -5.58
CA ASN A 173 11.70 -16.76 -5.31
C ASN A 173 10.98 -17.19 -4.02
N ARG A 174 10.61 -16.23 -3.16
CA ARG A 174 9.85 -16.50 -1.94
C ARG A 174 8.34 -16.56 -2.20
N HIS A 175 7.85 -15.81 -3.19
CA HIS A 175 6.41 -15.62 -3.41
C HIS A 175 5.89 -16.25 -4.71
N TYR A 176 6.75 -16.46 -5.70
CA TYR A 176 6.36 -17.05 -6.98
C TYR A 176 6.90 -18.47 -7.12
N ALA A 177 6.04 -19.37 -7.63
CA ALA A 177 6.40 -20.76 -7.89
C ALA A 177 7.42 -20.89 -9.04
N GLU A 178 7.36 -19.96 -10.00
CA GLU A 178 8.37 -19.80 -11.03
C GLU A 178 9.57 -19.07 -10.43
N GLN A 179 10.67 -19.78 -10.21
CA GLN A 179 11.87 -19.19 -9.64
C GLN A 179 12.71 -18.53 -10.74
N LEU A 180 13.16 -17.30 -10.50
CA LEU A 180 14.13 -16.61 -11.34
C LEU A 180 15.49 -16.68 -10.67
N SER A 181 16.52 -16.88 -11.47
CA SER A 181 17.91 -16.76 -11.06
C SER A 181 18.30 -15.29 -10.90
N ILE A 182 19.38 -15.04 -10.14
CA ILE A 182 19.93 -13.68 -9.96
C ILE A 182 20.29 -13.05 -11.31
N ASP A 183 20.71 -13.85 -12.28
CA ASP A 183 21.12 -13.36 -13.59
C ASP A 183 19.93 -13.03 -14.48
N GLU A 184 18.83 -13.80 -14.41
CA GLU A 184 17.54 -13.44 -15.05
C GLU A 184 16.99 -12.13 -14.46
N ILE A 185 17.03 -11.96 -13.13
CA ILE A 185 16.65 -10.70 -12.47
C ILE A 185 17.48 -9.53 -13.01
N LYS A 186 18.80 -9.70 -13.19
CA LYS A 186 19.66 -8.64 -13.73
C LYS A 186 19.37 -8.35 -15.21
N GLU A 187 19.10 -9.36 -16.03
CA GLU A 187 18.70 -9.17 -17.42
C GLU A 187 17.38 -8.41 -17.51
N LEU A 188 16.40 -8.79 -16.68
CA LEU A 188 15.11 -8.11 -16.59
C LEU A 188 15.24 -6.66 -16.11
N LEU A 189 16.24 -6.35 -15.29
CA LEU A 189 16.53 -4.97 -14.85
C LEU A 189 17.31 -4.12 -15.85
N SER A 190 17.93 -4.76 -16.86
CA SER A 190 18.82 -4.13 -17.85
C SER A 190 18.14 -3.85 -19.20
N ASN A 191 17.02 -4.54 -19.49
CA ASN A 191 16.06 -4.19 -20.54
C ASN A 191 15.08 -3.12 -20.05
#